data_AF-A0A7V2AM80-F1
#
_entry.id   AF-A0A7V2AM80-F1
#
_cell.length_a   1.000
_cell.length_b   1.000
_cell.length_c   1.000
_cell.angle_alpha   90.00
_cell.angle_beta   90.00
_cell.angle_gamma   90.00
#
_symmetry.space_group_name_H-M   'P 1'
#
loop_
_entity.id
_entity.type
_entity.pdbx_description
1 polymer ?
#
loop_
_entity_poly.entity_id
_entity_poly.type
_entity_poly.pdbx_seq_one_letter_code
_entity_poly.pdbx_strand_id
1 'polypeptide(L)'
;AHDMCNFGQAGPKHGSAAIGGATDFLPLMIGCEQAMVSGTLCEPFSAHKAYRLGVIMDVVPALKIDGEFIANPCVVSNRMIDDFGRIVHGDFKTGEDFKAGKELIKSGQVDLSMLDDTVEALCAKLIHTFPECMSKSLEELRKPKLNAWNANKENSRAWLALNMMNEARTGFRAFNEGTRETGREIDFVKLRQGLAQGVPWTQELIDSLMPGAGDD
;
A
#
# COMPACT_ATOMS: atom_id res chain seq x y z
N ALA A 1 9.34 10.71 1.15
CA ALA A 1 9.69 9.29 0.84
C ALA A 1 10.58 9.27 -0.39
N HIS A 2 11.31 8.19 -0.66
CA HIS A 2 11.94 8.07 -1.97
C HIS A 2 10.93 7.59 -3.03
N ASP A 3 11.18 7.95 -4.29
CA ASP A 3 10.21 7.84 -5.37
C ASP A 3 10.00 6.41 -5.95
N MET A 4 10.89 5.49 -5.58
CA MET A 4 10.75 4.05 -5.84
C MET A 4 9.84 3.32 -4.85
N CYS A 5 9.38 3.97 -3.78
CA CYS A 5 8.43 3.36 -2.85
C CYS A 5 7.05 3.14 -3.49
N ASN A 6 6.39 2.08 -3.04
CA ASN A 6 4.98 1.79 -3.32
C ASN A 6 4.16 1.84 -2.03
N PHE A 7 2.94 2.36 -2.09
CA PHE A 7 2.03 2.53 -0.96
C PHE A 7 0.71 1.86 -1.27
N GLY A 8 0.20 1.01 -0.39
CA GLY A 8 -1.11 0.38 -0.62
C GLY A 8 -1.55 -0.47 0.56
N GLN A 9 -2.81 -0.90 0.54
CA GLN A 9 -3.34 -1.93 1.42
C GLN A 9 -3.33 -3.25 0.67
N ALA A 10 -2.91 -4.34 1.32
CA ALA A 10 -2.89 -5.67 0.70
C ALA A 10 -3.93 -6.63 1.29
N GLY A 11 -4.73 -6.15 2.25
CA GLY A 11 -5.55 -6.99 3.12
C GLY A 11 -6.44 -7.98 2.38
N PRO A 12 -7.41 -7.50 1.57
CA PRO A 12 -8.41 -8.37 0.92
C PRO A 12 -7.82 -9.52 0.08
N LYS A 13 -6.65 -9.33 -0.54
CA LYS A 13 -5.98 -10.39 -1.32
C LYS A 13 -5.32 -11.47 -0.46
N HIS A 14 -4.98 -11.15 0.78
CA HIS A 14 -4.23 -12.04 1.67
C HIS A 14 -5.02 -12.44 2.93
N GLY A 15 -6.35 -12.36 2.87
CA GLY A 15 -7.22 -12.80 3.97
C GLY A 15 -7.25 -11.82 5.14
N SER A 16 -7.01 -10.54 4.90
CA SER A 16 -7.18 -9.46 5.88
C SER A 16 -8.09 -8.36 5.30
N ALA A 17 -8.26 -7.26 6.03
CA ALA A 17 -9.05 -6.11 5.61
C ALA A 17 -8.32 -4.80 5.93
N ALA A 18 -8.71 -3.72 5.27
CA ALA A 18 -8.28 -2.39 5.70
C ALA A 18 -8.89 -2.10 7.08
N ILE A 19 -8.08 -2.24 8.13
CA ILE A 19 -8.47 -2.04 9.52
C ILE A 19 -7.44 -1.15 10.22
N GLY A 20 -7.52 -1.03 11.55
CA GLY A 20 -6.52 -0.29 12.32
C GLY A 20 -6.60 1.23 12.10
N GLY A 21 -7.78 1.73 11.78
CA GLY A 21 -8.06 3.14 11.52
C GLY A 21 -7.96 3.55 10.06
N ALA A 22 -7.43 2.72 9.15
CA ALA A 22 -7.31 3.08 7.73
C ALA A 22 -8.67 3.51 7.14
N THR A 23 -9.74 2.75 7.39
CA THR A 23 -11.10 3.08 6.92
C THR A 23 -11.69 4.35 7.54
N ASP A 24 -11.16 4.78 8.68
CA ASP A 24 -11.68 5.94 9.41
C ASP A 24 -11.14 7.26 8.88
N PHE A 25 -9.87 7.30 8.47
CA PHE A 25 -9.21 8.53 8.03
C PHE A 25 -8.88 8.56 6.55
N LEU A 26 -8.74 7.42 5.87
CA LEU A 26 -8.35 7.39 4.46
C LEU A 26 -9.36 8.10 3.55
N PRO A 27 -10.70 7.94 3.71
CA PRO A 27 -11.68 8.70 2.93
C PRO A 27 -11.56 10.22 3.11
N LEU A 28 -11.17 10.67 4.30
CA LEU A 28 -10.94 12.10 4.59
C LEU A 28 -9.60 12.59 4.04
N MET A 29 -8.59 11.72 3.98
CA MET A 29 -7.24 12.04 3.54
C MET A 29 -7.10 12.08 2.02
N ILE A 30 -7.65 11.09 1.31
CA ILE A 30 -7.43 10.92 -0.13
C ILE A 30 -8.74 10.95 -0.96
N GLY A 31 -9.89 11.17 -0.30
CA GLY A 31 -11.21 11.12 -0.92
C GLY A 31 -11.82 9.72 -0.93
N CYS A 32 -13.15 9.65 -0.87
CA CYS A 32 -13.90 8.39 -0.74
C CYS A 32 -13.56 7.37 -1.83
N GLU A 33 -13.54 7.78 -3.09
CA GLU A 33 -13.29 6.87 -4.22
C GLU A 33 -11.87 6.31 -4.22
N GLN A 34 -10.86 7.15 -3.96
CA GLN A 34 -9.47 6.68 -3.89
C GLN A 34 -9.23 5.82 -2.64
N ALA A 35 -9.95 6.08 -1.54
CA ALA A 35 -9.92 5.23 -0.36
C ALA A 35 -10.52 3.84 -0.63
N MET A 36 -11.60 3.75 -1.39
CA MET A 36 -12.15 2.46 -1.85
C MET A 36 -11.13 1.74 -2.73
N VAL A 37 -10.58 2.40 -3.76
CA VAL A 37 -9.55 1.82 -4.63
C VAL A 37 -8.37 1.27 -3.81
N SER A 38 -7.81 2.07 -2.91
CA SER A 38 -6.68 1.68 -2.06
C SER A 38 -7.05 0.51 -1.14
N GLY A 39 -8.23 0.55 -0.52
CA GLY A 39 -8.66 -0.41 0.49
C GLY A 39 -9.19 -1.73 -0.05
N THR A 40 -9.66 -1.78 -1.31
CA THR A 40 -10.35 -2.96 -1.86
C THR A 40 -9.63 -3.62 -3.03
N LEU A 41 -9.00 -2.85 -3.93
CA LEU A 41 -8.37 -3.42 -5.14
C LEU A 41 -6.99 -4.03 -4.85
N CYS A 42 -6.39 -3.64 -3.71
CA CYS A 42 -5.05 -4.05 -3.32
C CYS A 42 -3.98 -3.73 -4.36
N GLU A 43 -4.16 -2.60 -5.06
CA GLU A 43 -3.20 -2.07 -6.03
C GLU A 43 -2.34 -0.99 -5.37
N PRO A 44 -1.02 -1.03 -5.52
CA PRO A 44 -0.16 -0.01 -4.96
C PRO A 44 -0.30 1.31 -5.70
N PHE A 45 -0.21 2.41 -4.96
CA PHE A 45 0.12 3.73 -5.46
C PHE A 45 1.64 3.87 -5.54
N SER A 46 2.14 4.48 -6.61
CA SER A 46 3.52 4.97 -6.60
C SER A 46 3.70 6.07 -5.56
N ALA A 47 4.94 6.35 -5.14
CA ALA A 47 5.25 7.49 -4.29
C ALA A 47 4.72 8.83 -4.85
N HIS A 48 4.77 9.03 -6.17
CA HIS A 48 4.26 10.24 -6.82
C HIS A 48 2.74 10.38 -6.71
N LYS A 49 2.00 9.27 -6.84
CA LYS A 49 0.55 9.26 -6.63
C LYS A 49 0.20 9.44 -5.15
N ALA A 50 0.95 8.80 -4.26
CA ALA A 50 0.83 8.99 -2.82
C ALA A 50 1.07 10.45 -2.40
N TYR A 51 2.07 11.11 -2.99
CA TYR A 51 2.35 12.54 -2.79
C TYR A 51 1.19 13.41 -3.29
N ARG A 52 0.74 13.20 -4.52
CA ARG A 52 -0.41 13.91 -5.11
C ARG A 52 -1.67 13.79 -4.26
N LEU A 53 -1.91 12.61 -3.68
CA LEU A 53 -3.07 12.33 -2.84
C LEU A 53 -2.90 12.79 -1.38
N GLY A 54 -1.72 13.27 -0.98
CA GLY A 54 -1.46 13.69 0.41
C GLY A 54 -1.24 12.55 1.40
N VAL A 55 -0.95 11.34 0.92
CA VAL A 55 -0.54 10.20 1.76
C VAL A 55 0.86 10.41 2.33
N ILE A 56 1.74 11.05 1.54
CA ILE A 56 3.08 11.46 1.96
C ILE A 56 3.27 12.95 1.69
N MET A 57 4.12 13.60 2.49
CA MET A 57 4.33 15.05 2.43
C MET A 57 5.32 15.49 1.35
N ASP A 58 6.22 14.60 0.91
CA ASP A 58 7.26 14.91 -0.07
C ASP A 58 7.81 13.64 -0.74
N VAL A 59 8.43 13.81 -1.91
CA VAL A 59 9.03 12.74 -2.72
C VAL A 59 10.36 13.17 -3.32
N VAL A 60 11.38 12.32 -3.21
CA VAL A 60 12.72 12.55 -3.79
C VAL A 60 13.20 11.35 -4.61
N PRO A 61 14.00 11.53 -5.66
CA PRO A 61 14.55 10.43 -6.43
C PRO A 61 15.52 9.59 -5.60
N ALA A 62 15.50 8.27 -5.83
CA ALA A 62 16.52 7.35 -5.29
C ALA A 62 17.31 6.62 -6.37
N LEU A 63 16.91 6.68 -7.64
CA LEU A 63 17.71 6.11 -8.73
C LEU A 63 18.85 7.07 -9.06
N LYS A 64 20.07 6.56 -9.09
CA LYS A 64 21.24 7.29 -9.56
C LYS A 64 21.92 6.54 -10.68
N ILE A 65 22.12 7.22 -11.82
CA ILE A 65 22.81 6.70 -13.00
C ILE A 65 23.85 7.74 -13.40
N ASP A 66 25.09 7.30 -13.61
CA ASP A 66 26.20 8.17 -14.04
C ASP A 66 26.38 9.44 -13.16
N GLY A 67 26.07 9.31 -11.87
CA GLY A 67 26.17 10.40 -10.89
C GLY A 67 24.94 11.31 -10.79
N GLU A 68 23.95 11.16 -11.67
CA GLU A 68 22.74 11.97 -11.69
C GLU A 68 21.54 11.23 -11.09
N PHE A 69 20.74 11.96 -10.30
CA PHE A 69 19.49 11.44 -9.78
C PHE A 69 18.39 11.49 -10.85
N ILE A 70 17.71 10.37 -11.03
CA ILE A 70 16.67 10.20 -12.03
C ILE A 70 15.36 9.86 -11.33
N ALA A 71 14.30 10.57 -11.68
CA ALA A 71 12.96 10.26 -11.20
C ALA A 71 12.51 8.87 -11.68
N ASN A 72 11.72 8.18 -10.87
CA ASN A 72 11.27 6.81 -11.10
C ASN A 72 10.78 6.62 -12.55
N PRO A 73 11.55 5.90 -13.39
CA PRO A 73 11.29 5.87 -14.83
C PRO A 73 10.07 5.02 -15.18
N CYS A 74 9.53 4.25 -14.23
CA CYS A 74 8.32 3.46 -14.38
C CYS A 74 7.03 4.26 -14.10
N VAL A 75 7.13 5.54 -13.76
CA VAL A 75 5.99 6.37 -13.31
C VAL A 75 5.89 7.62 -14.16
N VAL A 76 4.66 8.10 -14.40
CA VAL A 76 4.43 9.38 -15.06
C VAL A 76 4.67 10.52 -14.06
N SER A 77 5.83 11.17 -14.14
CA SER A 77 6.22 12.27 -13.24
C SER A 77 6.20 13.66 -13.88
N ASN A 78 6.11 13.75 -15.21
CA ASN A 78 6.30 14.99 -15.97
C ASN A 78 5.01 15.60 -16.56
N ARG A 79 3.85 14.99 -16.33
CA ARG A 79 2.55 15.52 -16.77
C ARG A 79 1.43 15.20 -15.78
N MET A 80 0.47 16.11 -15.67
CA MET A 80 -0.67 15.97 -14.76
C MET A 80 -1.83 15.21 -15.38
N ILE A 81 -2.19 15.53 -16.63
CA ILE A 81 -3.37 15.03 -17.31
C ILE A 81 -3.03 14.36 -18.65
N ASP A 82 -3.87 13.41 -19.07
CA ASP A 82 -3.84 12.85 -20.43
C ASP A 82 -4.79 13.60 -21.38
N ASP A 83 -4.86 13.13 -22.62
CA ASP A 83 -5.67 13.73 -23.69
C ASP A 83 -7.19 13.66 -23.42
N PHE A 84 -7.62 12.82 -22.47
CA PHE A 84 -9.01 12.71 -22.03
C PHE A 84 -9.28 13.52 -20.75
N GLY A 85 -8.30 14.27 -20.25
CA GLY A 85 -8.41 15.06 -19.02
C GLY A 85 -8.32 14.23 -17.74
N ARG A 86 -7.87 12.97 -17.80
CA ARG A 86 -7.70 12.11 -16.62
C ARG A 86 -6.38 12.43 -15.93
N ILE A 87 -6.37 12.41 -14.60
CA ILE A 87 -5.15 12.69 -13.84
C ILE A 87 -4.22 11.47 -13.88
N VAL A 88 -3.09 11.60 -14.57
CA VAL A 88 -2.10 10.53 -14.78
C VAL A 88 -0.81 10.71 -13.98
N HIS A 89 -0.57 11.87 -13.37
CA HIS A 89 0.63 12.07 -12.54
C HIS A 89 0.69 11.03 -11.42
N GLY A 90 1.76 10.25 -11.40
CA GLY A 90 1.99 9.18 -10.44
C GLY A 90 1.40 7.83 -10.82
N ASP A 91 0.70 7.69 -11.94
CA ASP A 91 0.32 6.37 -12.44
C ASP A 91 1.56 5.65 -13.00
N PHE A 92 1.58 4.33 -12.83
CA PHE A 92 2.60 3.51 -13.46
C PHE A 92 2.43 3.54 -14.98
N LYS A 93 3.56 3.64 -15.68
CA LYS A 93 3.60 3.39 -17.12
C LYS A 93 3.20 1.94 -17.38
N THR A 94 2.75 1.65 -18.60
CA THR A 94 2.33 0.30 -19.01
C THR A 94 3.10 -0.14 -20.26
N GLY A 95 2.99 -1.41 -20.63
CA GLY A 95 3.58 -1.92 -21.87
C GLY A 95 5.10 -1.78 -21.96
N GLU A 96 5.58 -1.31 -23.11
CA GLU A 96 7.01 -1.16 -23.41
C GLU A 96 7.68 -0.10 -22.54
N ASP A 97 7.00 1.00 -22.24
CA ASP A 97 7.52 2.07 -21.39
C ASP A 97 7.82 1.59 -19.98
N PHE A 98 6.97 0.72 -19.42
CA PHE A 98 7.22 0.12 -18.11
C PHE A 98 8.45 -0.81 -18.14
N LYS A 99 8.59 -1.62 -19.20
CA LYS A 99 9.74 -2.51 -19.38
C LYS A 99 11.03 -1.71 -19.52
N ALA A 100 11.04 -0.67 -20.35
CA ALA A 100 12.17 0.23 -20.52
C ALA A 100 12.56 0.90 -19.19
N GLY A 101 11.57 1.37 -18.42
CA GLY A 101 11.80 1.90 -17.07
C GLY A 101 12.45 0.87 -16.14
N LYS A 102 11.98 -0.39 -16.16
CA LYS A 102 12.58 -1.48 -15.36
C LYS A 102 14.01 -1.78 -15.76
N GLU A 103 14.36 -1.74 -17.05
CA GLU A 103 15.74 -1.90 -17.50
C GLU A 103 16.62 -0.73 -17.05
N LEU A 104 16.11 0.50 -17.12
CA LEU A 104 16.84 1.68 -16.62
C LEU A 104 17.09 1.60 -15.11
N ILE A 105 16.13 1.11 -14.34
CA ILE A 105 16.34 0.88 -12.89
C ILE A 105 17.50 -0.09 -12.66
N LYS A 106 17.65 -1.14 -13.48
CA LYS A 106 18.72 -2.13 -13.35
C LYS A 106 20.10 -1.58 -13.72
N SER A 107 20.18 -0.55 -14.56
CA SER A 107 21.46 0.06 -14.93
C SER A 107 21.97 1.05 -13.89
N GLY A 108 21.11 1.49 -12.97
CA GLY A 108 21.48 2.41 -11.90
C GLY A 108 21.69 1.75 -10.55
N GLN A 109 21.96 2.59 -9.57
CA GLN A 109 22.05 2.22 -8.16
C GLN A 109 21.03 3.00 -7.33
N VAL A 110 20.66 2.43 -6.18
CA VAL A 110 19.84 3.13 -5.19
C VAL A 110 20.77 3.99 -4.34
N ASP A 111 20.53 5.31 -4.36
CA ASP A 111 21.20 6.29 -3.51
C ASP A 111 20.12 7.04 -2.71
N LEU A 112 20.19 6.95 -1.38
CA LEU A 112 19.21 7.54 -0.47
C LEU A 112 19.66 8.89 0.11
N SER A 113 20.80 9.43 -0.30
CA SER A 113 21.32 10.69 0.26
C SER A 113 20.32 11.84 0.17
N MET A 114 19.57 11.97 -0.94
CA MET A 114 18.51 12.99 -1.04
C MET A 114 17.36 12.77 -0.06
N LEU A 115 17.06 11.51 0.29
CA LEU A 115 16.06 11.20 1.31
C LEU A 115 16.57 11.59 2.69
N ASP A 116 17.81 11.23 3.01
CA ASP A 116 18.46 11.58 4.27
C ASP A 116 18.50 13.11 4.46
N ASP A 117 18.95 13.85 3.45
CA ASP A 117 18.98 15.32 3.46
C ASP A 117 17.58 15.93 3.66
N THR A 118 16.55 15.35 3.01
CA THR A 118 15.16 15.82 3.15
C THR A 118 14.61 15.55 4.55
N VAL A 119 14.91 14.38 5.11
CA VAL A 119 14.52 14.02 6.48
C VAL A 119 15.23 14.93 7.48
N GLU A 120 16.52 15.16 7.31
CA GLU A 120 17.32 16.06 8.16
C GLU A 120 16.76 17.49 8.12
N ALA A 121 16.44 18.01 6.93
CA ALA A 121 15.82 19.32 6.79
C ALA A 121 14.44 19.41 7.48
N LEU A 122 13.65 18.34 7.48
CA LEU A 122 12.38 18.29 8.20
C LEU A 122 12.60 18.26 9.72
N CYS A 123 13.52 17.42 10.20
CA CYS A 123 13.90 17.35 11.61
C CYS A 123 14.39 18.70 12.12
N ALA A 124 15.26 19.38 11.35
CA ALA A 124 15.75 20.72 11.68
C ALA A 124 14.59 21.72 11.85
N LYS A 125 13.59 21.70 10.95
CA LYS A 125 12.39 22.55 11.09
C LYS A 125 11.65 22.27 12.40
N LEU A 126 11.53 21.01 12.81
CA LEU A 126 10.86 20.62 14.07
C LEU A 126 11.69 21.01 15.30
N ILE A 127 13.01 20.85 15.27
CA ILE A 127 13.91 21.23 16.37
C ILE A 127 13.83 22.74 16.67
N HIS A 128 13.58 23.56 15.64
CA HIS A 128 13.44 25.02 15.76
C HIS A 128 12.03 25.49 16.16
N THR A 129 11.32 24.71 16.95
CA THR A 129 9.98 25.04 17.46
C THR A 129 9.93 24.92 18.98
N PHE A 130 8.94 25.55 19.63
CA PHE A 130 8.72 25.32 21.06
C PHE A 130 8.17 23.90 21.29
N PRO A 131 8.86 23.03 22.06
CA PRO A 131 8.49 21.61 22.18
C PRO A 131 7.06 21.38 22.67
N GLU A 132 6.65 22.08 23.73
CA GLU A 132 5.30 21.95 24.29
C GLU A 132 4.21 22.42 23.32
N CYS A 133 4.45 23.52 22.61
CA CYS A 133 3.51 24.02 21.61
C CYS A 133 3.39 23.07 20.43
N MET A 134 4.49 22.44 20.00
CA MET A 134 4.45 21.43 18.94
C MET A 134 3.71 20.17 19.35
N SER A 135 4.04 19.60 20.52
CA SER A 135 3.34 18.43 21.05
C SER A 135 1.84 18.71 21.14
N LYS A 136 1.48 19.86 21.72
CA LYS A 136 0.09 20.28 21.82
C LYS A 136 -0.59 20.40 20.45
N SER A 137 0.07 21.03 19.48
CA SER A 137 -0.47 21.20 18.13
C SER A 137 -0.66 19.86 17.40
N LEU A 138 0.32 18.96 17.50
CA LEU A 138 0.24 17.62 16.91
C LEU A 138 -0.90 16.80 17.53
N GLU A 139 -1.04 16.82 18.84
CA GLU A 139 -2.11 16.11 19.55
C GLU A 139 -3.49 16.63 19.16
N GLU A 140 -3.65 17.96 19.08
CA GLU A 140 -4.90 18.61 18.64
C GLU A 140 -5.27 18.21 17.20
N LEU A 141 -4.32 18.24 16.28
CA LEU A 141 -4.53 17.83 14.89
C LEU A 141 -4.87 16.33 14.76
N ARG A 142 -4.41 15.49 15.69
CA ARG A 142 -4.68 14.05 15.68
C ARG A 142 -6.05 13.68 16.28
N LYS A 143 -6.77 14.60 16.91
CA LYS A 143 -8.06 14.31 17.56
C LYS A 143 -9.06 13.57 16.66
N PRO A 144 -9.30 13.95 15.38
CA PRO A 144 -10.25 13.22 14.53
C PRO A 144 -9.87 11.74 14.37
N LYS A 145 -8.58 11.45 14.15
CA LYS A 145 -8.06 10.08 14.06
C LYS A 145 -8.21 9.33 15.38
N LEU A 146 -7.90 9.98 16.51
CA LEU A 146 -8.00 9.36 17.84
C LEU A 146 -9.45 9.06 18.23
N ASN A 147 -10.39 9.94 17.88
CA ASN A 147 -11.81 9.75 18.14
C ASN A 147 -12.34 8.51 17.43
N ALA A 148 -12.06 8.38 16.12
CA ALA A 148 -12.47 7.22 15.36
C ALA A 148 -11.77 5.94 15.85
N TRP A 149 -10.46 6.00 16.10
CA TRP A 149 -9.72 4.87 16.67
C TRP A 149 -10.32 4.39 18.00
N ASN A 150 -10.60 5.31 18.93
CA ASN A 150 -11.17 4.92 20.23
C ASN A 150 -12.58 4.36 20.11
N ALA A 151 -13.38 4.82 19.15
CA ALA A 151 -14.69 4.28 18.86
C ALA A 151 -14.62 2.86 18.24
N ASN A 152 -13.60 2.59 17.41
CA ASN A 152 -13.59 1.41 16.54
C ASN A 152 -12.59 0.31 16.93
N LYS A 153 -11.56 0.60 17.74
CA LYS A 153 -10.46 -0.34 18.03
C LYS A 153 -10.92 -1.70 18.56
N GLU A 154 -12.00 -1.73 19.36
CA GLU A 154 -12.51 -2.99 19.93
C GLU A 154 -13.11 -3.91 18.87
N ASN A 155 -13.84 -3.37 17.87
CA ASN A 155 -14.37 -4.17 16.77
C ASN A 155 -13.22 -4.74 15.91
N SER A 156 -12.18 -3.94 15.68
CA SER A 156 -11.04 -4.32 14.86
C SER A 156 -10.25 -5.41 15.55
N ARG A 157 -10.05 -5.29 16.87
CA ARG A 157 -9.42 -6.32 17.70
C ARG A 157 -10.21 -7.63 17.67
N ALA A 158 -11.52 -7.58 17.86
CA ALA A 158 -12.37 -8.77 17.90
C ALA A 158 -12.40 -9.48 16.53
N TRP A 159 -12.62 -8.72 15.45
CA TRP A 159 -12.60 -9.26 14.09
C TRP A 159 -11.24 -9.87 13.75
N LEU A 160 -10.14 -9.19 14.05
CA LEU A 160 -8.80 -9.69 13.73
C LEU A 160 -8.53 -11.03 14.43
N ALA A 161 -8.88 -11.15 15.72
CA ALA A 161 -8.72 -12.39 16.47
C ALA A 161 -9.51 -13.56 15.88
N LEU A 162 -10.75 -13.32 15.46
CA LEU A 162 -11.60 -14.34 14.86
C LEU A 162 -11.13 -14.70 13.44
N ASN A 163 -10.70 -13.72 12.67
CA ASN A 163 -10.25 -13.88 11.28
C ASN A 163 -8.98 -14.75 11.17
N MET A 164 -8.16 -14.80 12.24
CA MET A 164 -6.99 -15.68 12.31
C MET A 164 -7.33 -17.18 12.20
N MET A 165 -8.59 -17.56 12.35
CA MET A 165 -9.03 -18.96 12.23
C MET A 165 -9.57 -19.32 10.84
N ASN A 166 -9.75 -18.35 9.94
CA ASN A 166 -10.40 -18.54 8.64
C ASN A 166 -9.62 -17.94 7.45
N GLU A 167 -10.04 -16.79 6.91
CA GLU A 167 -9.43 -16.16 5.74
C GLU A 167 -7.98 -15.77 5.98
N ALA A 168 -7.61 -15.22 7.14
CA ALA A 168 -6.21 -14.89 7.40
C ALA A 168 -5.34 -16.14 7.53
N ARG A 169 -5.82 -17.20 8.18
CA ARG A 169 -5.09 -18.48 8.25
C ARG A 169 -4.75 -18.99 6.85
N THR A 170 -5.68 -18.85 5.93
CA THR A 170 -5.59 -19.35 4.56
C THR A 170 -4.73 -18.43 3.70
N GLY A 171 -5.05 -17.14 3.68
CA GLY A 171 -4.38 -16.14 2.87
C GLY A 171 -2.94 -15.88 3.30
N PHE A 172 -2.65 -15.83 4.61
CA PHE A 172 -1.28 -15.65 5.10
C PHE A 172 -0.41 -16.87 4.80
N ARG A 173 -0.99 -18.07 4.89
CA ARG A 173 -0.29 -19.29 4.51
C ARG A 173 0.05 -19.29 3.01
N ALA A 174 -0.92 -19.04 2.15
CA ALA A 174 -0.68 -18.94 0.71
C ALA A 174 0.35 -17.87 0.36
N PHE A 175 0.31 -16.72 1.03
CA PHE A 175 1.28 -15.65 0.83
C PHE A 175 2.70 -16.03 1.26
N ASN A 176 2.83 -16.74 2.39
CA ASN A 176 4.11 -17.12 2.98
C ASN A 176 4.75 -18.33 2.27
N GLU A 177 3.96 -19.35 1.94
CA GLU A 177 4.43 -20.58 1.30
C GLU A 177 4.55 -20.45 -0.22
N GLY A 178 3.80 -19.52 -0.82
CA GLY A 178 3.74 -19.32 -2.26
C GLY A 178 5.04 -18.78 -2.89
N THR A 179 5.37 -19.30 -4.08
CA THR A 179 6.53 -18.88 -4.86
C THR A 179 6.12 -18.03 -6.06
N ARG A 180 7.10 -17.65 -6.89
CA ARG A 180 6.81 -16.92 -8.13
C ARG A 180 6.15 -17.82 -9.17
N GLU A 181 6.40 -19.12 -9.11
CA GLU A 181 5.89 -20.14 -10.02
C GLU A 181 4.47 -20.57 -9.64
N THR A 182 4.24 -20.84 -8.35
CA THR A 182 2.91 -21.29 -7.87
C THR A 182 1.96 -20.14 -7.59
N GLY A 183 2.48 -18.94 -7.33
CA GLY A 183 1.69 -17.78 -6.91
C GLY A 183 1.57 -17.67 -5.39
N ARG A 184 1.01 -16.54 -4.93
CA ARG A 184 0.90 -16.16 -3.50
C ARG A 184 -0.52 -15.82 -3.07
N GLU A 185 -1.48 -16.18 -3.90
CA GLU A 185 -2.91 -15.91 -3.72
C GLU A 185 -3.65 -17.24 -3.73
N ILE A 186 -4.74 -17.31 -2.98
CA ILE A 186 -5.61 -18.50 -2.94
C ILE A 186 -6.53 -18.53 -4.17
N ASP A 187 -7.17 -19.67 -4.40
CA ASP A 187 -8.30 -19.70 -5.34
C ASP A 187 -9.53 -19.00 -4.74
N PHE A 188 -9.67 -17.71 -5.03
CA PHE A 188 -10.77 -16.88 -4.54
C PHE A 188 -12.15 -17.32 -5.07
N VAL A 189 -12.21 -17.97 -6.23
CA VAL A 189 -13.49 -18.42 -6.83
C VAL A 189 -13.97 -19.66 -6.08
N LYS A 190 -13.07 -20.63 -5.89
CA LYS A 190 -13.35 -21.84 -5.11
C LYS A 190 -13.73 -21.53 -3.66
N LEU A 191 -13.07 -20.55 -3.03
CA LEU A 191 -13.47 -20.08 -1.70
C LEU A 191 -14.92 -19.58 -1.70
N ARG A 192 -15.29 -18.69 -2.63
CA ARG A 192 -16.66 -18.15 -2.71
C ARG A 192 -17.70 -19.24 -2.97
N GLN A 193 -17.39 -20.22 -3.82
CA GLN A 193 -18.26 -21.37 -4.08
C GLN A 193 -18.46 -22.23 -2.83
N GLY A 194 -17.37 -22.53 -2.10
CA GLY A 194 -17.44 -23.28 -0.84
C GLY A 194 -18.27 -22.55 0.23
N LEU A 195 -18.06 -21.23 0.39
CA LEU A 195 -18.84 -20.42 1.31
C LEU A 195 -20.33 -20.40 0.94
N ALA A 196 -20.66 -20.30 -0.35
CA ALA A 196 -22.04 -20.35 -0.82
C ALA A 196 -22.74 -21.70 -0.52
N GLN A 197 -21.97 -22.78 -0.41
CA GLN A 197 -22.46 -24.12 -0.04
C GLN A 197 -22.41 -24.38 1.48
N GLY A 198 -21.92 -23.42 2.29
CA GLY A 198 -21.78 -23.59 3.73
C GLY A 198 -20.65 -24.52 4.16
N VAL A 199 -19.62 -24.71 3.32
CA VAL A 199 -18.46 -25.55 3.66
C VAL A 199 -17.74 -24.94 4.88
N PRO A 200 -17.51 -25.71 5.95
CA PRO A 200 -16.82 -25.21 7.14
C PRO A 200 -15.33 -24.97 6.88
N TRP A 201 -14.72 -24.07 7.65
CA TRP A 201 -13.27 -23.80 7.63
C TRP A 201 -12.47 -24.95 8.22
N THR A 202 -12.26 -26.01 7.44
CA THR A 202 -11.43 -27.17 7.78
C THR A 202 -10.05 -27.06 7.14
N GLN A 203 -9.10 -27.87 7.62
CA GLN A 203 -7.78 -28.00 6.99
C GLN A 203 -7.91 -28.43 5.52
N GLU A 204 -8.85 -29.33 5.21
CA GLU A 204 -9.14 -29.79 3.85
C GLU A 204 -9.58 -28.64 2.93
N LEU A 205 -10.50 -27.76 3.39
CA LEU A 205 -10.88 -26.58 2.61
C LEU A 205 -9.65 -25.70 2.36
N ILE A 206 -8.85 -25.42 3.40
CA ILE A 206 -7.64 -24.57 3.30
C ILE A 206 -6.64 -25.14 2.30
N ASP A 207 -6.30 -26.42 2.41
CA ASP A 207 -5.35 -27.08 1.50
C ASP A 207 -5.85 -27.06 0.05
N SER A 208 -7.16 -27.23 -0.14
CA SER A 208 -7.77 -27.18 -1.47
C SER A 208 -7.73 -25.79 -2.13
N LEU A 209 -7.47 -24.73 -1.35
CA LEU A 209 -7.42 -23.33 -1.82
C LEU A 209 -5.98 -22.85 -2.08
N MET A 210 -4.96 -23.64 -1.71
CA MET A 210 -3.57 -23.24 -1.86
C MET A 210 -3.18 -23.07 -3.34
N PRO A 211 -2.25 -22.15 -3.64
CA PRO A 211 -1.72 -22.00 -4.98
C PRO A 211 -1.14 -23.34 -5.51
N GLY A 212 -1.57 -23.77 -6.69
CA GLY A 212 -1.17 -25.05 -7.30
C GLY A 212 -1.93 -26.29 -6.79
N ALA A 213 -2.92 -26.12 -5.91
CA ALA A 213 -3.76 -27.24 -5.48
C ALA A 213 -4.70 -27.69 -6.61
N GLY A 214 -4.38 -28.82 -7.25
CA GLY A 214 -5.18 -29.41 -8.34
C GLY A 214 -4.52 -29.49 -9.71
N ASP A 215 -3.21 -29.20 -9.82
CA ASP A 215 -2.41 -29.35 -11.05
C ASP A 215 -1.81 -30.77 -11.25
N ASP A 216 -2.40 -31.79 -10.61
CA ASP A 216 -2.07 -33.22 -10.81
C ASP A 216 -2.88 -33.87 -11.95
#